data_AF-A0A832P7D0-F1
#
_entry.id   AF-A0A832P7D0-F1
#
_cell.length_a   1.000
_cell.length_b   1.000
_cell.length_c   1.000
_cell.angle_alpha   90.00
_cell.angle_beta   90.00
_cell.angle_gamma   90.00
#
_symmetry.space_group_name_H-M   'P 1'
#
loop_
_entity.id
_entity.type
_entity.pdbx_description
1 polymer ?
#
loop_
_entity_poly.entity_id
_entity_poly.type
_entity_poly.pdbx_seq_one_letter_code
_entity_poly.pdbx_strand_id
1 'polypeptide(L)'
;MLEEISARIRENFEAKDRIREEGLKISREVVRECRTASFALHEQDFEKADRSIKIAGKALEKLEILFKGHADIYHAGFVEHAQQEYSEVVVLSSLLKQKGDKLPSPEELRVEYAAYLNGLGDVVGELRRHVLDLIRKESFEKAEVFLGIMENIHAMLMDFDYPDAITRGLRRKTDVSRSIIEKTRGDVVNAIGQKRLEIAMRNLESRL
;
A
#
# COMPACT_ATOMS: atom_id res chain seq x y z
N MET A 1 46.64 -16.98 16.45
CA MET A 1 46.20 -15.59 16.67
C MET A 1 45.45 -14.97 15.47
N LEU A 2 46.09 -14.59 14.35
CA LEU A 2 45.35 -14.02 13.20
C LEU A 2 44.40 -15.03 12.54
N GLU A 3 44.79 -16.30 12.45
CA GLU A 3 43.96 -17.37 11.91
C GLU A 3 42.70 -17.61 12.76
N GLU A 4 42.82 -17.63 14.09
CA GLU A 4 41.68 -17.79 15.00
C GLU A 4 40.74 -16.59 14.97
N ILE A 5 41.30 -15.36 14.88
CA ILE A 5 40.50 -14.15 14.70
C ILE A 5 39.73 -14.20 13.37
N SER A 6 40.41 -14.57 12.28
CA SER A 6 39.81 -14.72 10.95
C SER A 6 38.71 -15.78 10.93
N ALA A 7 38.93 -16.94 11.55
CA ALA A 7 37.94 -18.01 11.65
C ALA A 7 36.66 -17.55 12.37
N ARG A 8 36.81 -16.86 13.51
CA ARG A 8 35.67 -16.32 14.28
C ARG A 8 34.88 -15.26 13.50
N ILE A 9 35.57 -14.39 12.76
CA ILE A 9 34.91 -13.38 11.90
C ILE A 9 34.14 -14.07 10.77
N ARG A 10 34.76 -15.05 10.11
CA ARG A 10 34.13 -15.80 9.01
C ARG A 10 32.87 -16.52 9.48
N GLU A 11 32.93 -17.22 10.61
CA GLU A 11 31.77 -17.92 11.18
C GLU A 11 30.61 -16.95 11.48
N ASN A 12 30.90 -15.78 12.05
CA ASN A 12 29.91 -14.74 12.29
C ASN A 12 29.27 -14.24 10.99
N PHE A 13 30.07 -13.95 9.97
CA PHE A 13 29.59 -13.42 8.69
C PHE A 13 28.79 -14.46 7.90
N GLU A 14 29.21 -15.72 7.92
CA GLU A 14 28.45 -16.82 7.30
C GLU A 14 27.09 -17.02 7.97
N ALA A 15 27.01 -16.88 9.31
CA ALA A 15 25.73 -16.91 10.01
C ALA A 15 24.81 -15.75 9.60
N LYS A 16 25.36 -14.52 9.53
CA LYS A 16 24.60 -13.35 9.08
C LYS A 16 24.14 -13.48 7.62
N ASP A 17 24.99 -13.98 6.73
CA ASP A 17 24.63 -14.12 5.32
C ASP A 17 23.52 -15.16 5.12
N ARG A 18 23.54 -16.28 5.87
CA ARG A 18 22.44 -17.25 5.86
C ARG A 18 21.10 -16.62 6.27
N ILE A 19 21.10 -15.85 7.35
CA ILE A 19 19.90 -15.13 7.84
C ILE A 19 19.42 -14.12 6.80
N ARG A 20 20.35 -13.38 6.16
CA ARG A 20 20.05 -12.41 5.11
C ARG A 20 19.39 -13.08 3.90
N GLU A 21 19.94 -14.18 3.41
CA GLU A 21 19.40 -14.92 2.25
C GLU A 21 18.02 -15.52 2.54
N GLU A 22 17.83 -16.07 3.75
CA GLU A 22 16.51 -16.54 4.18
C GLU A 22 15.49 -15.40 4.27
N GLY A 23 15.88 -14.26 4.86
CA GLY A 23 15.02 -13.08 4.95
C GLY A 23 14.67 -12.50 3.57
N LEU A 24 15.60 -12.50 2.63
CA LEU A 24 15.34 -12.09 1.24
C LEU A 24 14.31 -13.00 0.57
N LYS A 25 14.42 -14.32 0.77
CA LYS A 25 13.48 -15.29 0.22
C LYS A 25 12.06 -15.07 0.75
N ILE A 26 11.92 -14.89 2.07
CA ILE A 26 10.62 -14.67 2.71
C ILE A 26 10.05 -13.29 2.29
N SER A 27 10.88 -12.24 2.19
CA SER A 27 10.42 -10.92 1.73
C SER A 27 9.88 -10.96 0.31
N ARG A 28 10.53 -11.71 -0.59
CA ARG A 28 10.00 -11.95 -1.96
C ARG A 28 8.69 -12.73 -1.97
N GLU A 29 8.47 -13.60 -1.00
CA GLU A 29 7.19 -14.30 -0.82
C GLU A 29 6.09 -13.32 -0.41
N VAL A 30 6.35 -12.44 0.56
CA VAL A 30 5.42 -11.38 0.99
C VAL A 30 5.01 -10.52 -0.21
N VAL A 31 5.97 -9.98 -0.98
CA VAL A 31 5.69 -9.12 -2.14
C VAL A 31 4.86 -9.86 -3.19
N ARG A 32 5.14 -11.14 -3.45
CA ARG A 32 4.37 -11.95 -4.41
C ARG A 32 2.91 -12.13 -3.97
N GLU A 33 2.69 -12.40 -2.70
CA GLU A 33 1.34 -12.54 -2.15
C GLU A 33 0.60 -11.20 -2.12
N CYS A 34 1.28 -10.10 -1.79
CA CYS A 34 0.69 -8.76 -1.83
C CYS A 34 0.26 -8.39 -3.26
N ARG A 35 1.11 -8.65 -4.27
CA ARG A 35 0.75 -8.50 -5.68
C ARG A 35 -0.47 -9.34 -6.07
N THR A 36 -0.53 -10.60 -5.61
CA THR A 36 -1.65 -11.50 -5.88
C THR A 36 -2.95 -10.98 -5.25
N ALA A 37 -2.87 -10.48 -4.02
CA ALA A 37 -3.99 -9.88 -3.32
C ALA A 37 -4.46 -8.58 -3.98
N SER A 38 -3.55 -7.68 -4.37
CA SER A 38 -3.88 -6.43 -5.08
C SER A 38 -4.65 -6.72 -6.38
N PHE A 39 -4.18 -7.65 -7.21
CA PHE A 39 -4.92 -8.07 -8.41
C PHE A 39 -6.31 -8.63 -8.06
N ALA A 40 -6.41 -9.47 -7.04
CA ALA A 40 -7.69 -10.04 -6.62
C ALA A 40 -8.67 -8.97 -6.11
N LEU A 41 -8.19 -7.93 -5.41
CA LEU A 41 -9.00 -6.81 -4.94
C LEU A 41 -9.61 -6.02 -6.12
N HIS A 42 -8.84 -5.78 -7.17
CA HIS A 42 -9.35 -5.09 -8.38
C HIS A 42 -10.42 -5.90 -9.10
N GLU A 43 -10.24 -7.21 -9.17
CA GLU A 43 -11.24 -8.14 -9.73
C GLU A 43 -12.40 -8.42 -8.77
N GLN A 44 -12.44 -7.76 -7.60
CA GLN A 44 -13.44 -7.95 -6.54
C GLN A 44 -13.50 -9.39 -5.99
N ASP A 45 -12.45 -10.19 -6.19
CA ASP A 45 -12.26 -11.51 -5.58
C ASP A 45 -11.70 -11.34 -4.16
N PHE A 46 -12.58 -10.91 -3.27
CA PHE A 46 -12.24 -10.58 -1.88
C PHE A 46 -11.78 -11.79 -1.07
N GLU A 47 -12.24 -12.99 -1.40
CA GLU A 47 -11.81 -14.22 -0.73
C GLU A 47 -10.37 -14.57 -1.08
N LYS A 48 -10.01 -14.51 -2.37
CA LYS A 48 -8.63 -14.73 -2.80
C LYS A 48 -7.70 -13.67 -2.23
N ALA A 49 -8.12 -12.41 -2.23
CA ALA A 49 -7.37 -11.33 -1.58
C ALA A 49 -7.11 -11.64 -0.10
N ASP A 50 -8.14 -12.03 0.67
CA ASP A 50 -7.99 -12.36 2.10
C ASP A 50 -7.05 -13.55 2.33
N ARG A 51 -7.10 -14.57 1.47
CA ARG A 51 -6.18 -15.71 1.56
C ARG A 51 -4.73 -15.27 1.35
N SER A 52 -4.44 -14.51 0.29
CA SER A 52 -3.09 -14.02 0.02
C SER A 52 -2.59 -13.04 1.08
N ILE A 53 -3.44 -12.12 1.55
CA ILE A 53 -3.11 -11.22 2.67
C ILE A 53 -2.73 -12.01 3.93
N LYS A 54 -3.48 -13.07 4.25
CA LYS A 54 -3.18 -13.92 5.41
C LYS A 54 -1.84 -14.67 5.26
N ILE A 55 -1.50 -15.11 4.05
CA ILE A 55 -0.21 -15.76 3.78
C ILE A 55 0.93 -14.74 3.92
N ALA A 56 0.77 -13.55 3.33
CA ALA A 56 1.73 -12.46 3.44
C ALA A 56 1.99 -12.05 4.91
N GLY A 57 0.93 -11.88 5.71
CA GLY A 57 1.05 -11.56 7.13
C GLY A 57 1.82 -12.61 7.91
N LYS A 58 1.54 -13.91 7.69
CA LYS A 58 2.32 -15.00 8.30
C LYS A 58 3.79 -15.01 7.87
N ALA A 59 4.09 -14.61 6.64
CA ALA A 59 5.46 -14.49 6.16
C ALA A 59 6.18 -13.30 6.81
N LEU A 60 5.51 -12.18 7.04
CA LEU A 60 6.05 -11.07 7.84
C LEU A 60 6.35 -11.48 9.29
N GLU A 61 5.47 -12.24 9.94
CA GLU A 61 5.73 -12.76 11.29
C GLU A 61 6.99 -13.64 11.33
N LYS A 62 7.23 -14.43 10.28
CA LYS A 62 8.49 -15.21 10.17
C LYS A 62 9.71 -14.31 10.03
N LEU A 63 9.62 -13.20 9.28
CA LEU A 63 10.71 -12.24 9.16
C LEU A 63 11.04 -11.60 10.51
N GLU A 64 10.01 -11.20 11.26
CA GLU A 64 10.17 -10.61 12.60
C GLU A 64 10.93 -11.57 13.54
N ILE A 65 10.57 -12.85 13.53
CA ILE A 65 11.23 -13.88 14.33
C ILE A 65 12.67 -14.12 13.85
N LEU A 66 12.88 -14.24 12.53
CA LEU A 66 14.18 -14.51 11.91
C LEU A 66 15.21 -13.43 12.25
N PHE A 67 14.78 -12.17 12.31
CA PHE A 67 15.65 -11.03 12.59
C PHE A 67 15.75 -10.65 14.06
N LYS A 68 15.15 -11.43 14.97
CA LYS A 68 15.27 -11.17 16.40
C LYS A 68 16.73 -11.29 16.85
N GLY A 69 17.33 -10.15 17.24
CA GLY A 69 18.75 -10.06 17.60
C GLY A 69 19.69 -9.72 16.43
N HIS A 70 19.16 -9.46 15.22
CA HIS A 70 19.89 -9.15 14.00
C HIS A 70 19.39 -7.86 13.32
N ALA A 71 19.29 -6.77 14.09
CA ALA A 71 18.77 -5.48 13.62
C ALA A 71 19.60 -4.89 12.47
N ASP A 72 20.90 -5.18 12.42
CA ASP A 72 21.81 -4.76 11.36
C ASP A 72 21.46 -5.33 9.98
N ILE A 73 20.80 -6.50 9.94
CA ILE A 73 20.36 -7.15 8.71
C ILE A 73 18.91 -6.77 8.37
N TYR A 74 18.06 -6.61 9.39
CA TYR A 74 16.66 -6.23 9.23
C TYR A 74 16.49 -4.92 8.45
N HIS A 75 17.37 -3.93 8.69
CA HIS A 75 17.32 -2.62 8.02
C HIS A 75 18.01 -2.57 6.65
N ALA A 76 18.31 -3.71 6.02
CA ALA A 76 18.91 -3.77 4.69
C ALA A 76 17.93 -3.46 3.52
N GLY A 77 16.78 -2.86 3.81
CA GLY A 77 15.82 -2.28 2.85
C GLY A 77 14.81 -3.25 2.21
N PHE A 78 15.14 -4.55 2.10
CA PHE A 78 14.21 -5.52 1.50
C PHE A 78 13.00 -5.85 2.37
N VAL A 79 13.15 -5.80 3.70
CA VAL A 79 12.03 -5.98 4.65
C VAL A 79 11.08 -4.80 4.58
N GLU A 80 11.63 -3.58 4.48
CA GLU A 80 10.87 -2.34 4.38
C GLU A 80 9.94 -2.35 3.16
N HIS A 81 10.45 -2.74 1.99
CA HIS A 81 9.63 -2.86 0.79
C HIS A 81 8.50 -3.89 0.96
N ALA A 82 8.79 -5.05 1.57
CA ALA A 82 7.76 -6.06 1.83
C ALA A 82 6.68 -5.57 2.80
N GLN A 83 7.04 -4.84 3.84
CA GLN A 83 6.11 -4.23 4.79
C GLN A 83 5.27 -3.12 4.14
N GLN A 84 5.85 -2.34 3.24
CA GLN A 84 5.15 -1.30 2.48
C GLN A 84 4.05 -1.91 1.60
N GLU A 85 4.40 -2.92 0.79
CA GLU A 85 3.47 -3.65 -0.08
C GLU A 85 2.35 -4.34 0.73
N TYR A 86 2.70 -4.88 1.90
CA TYR A 86 1.71 -5.46 2.81
C TYR A 86 0.75 -4.43 3.38
N SER A 87 1.29 -3.28 3.83
CA SER A 87 0.48 -2.18 4.36
C SER A 87 -0.49 -1.68 3.30
N GLU A 88 -0.02 -1.49 2.07
CA GLU A 88 -0.83 -1.06 0.94
C GLU A 88 -2.03 -1.98 0.73
N VAL A 89 -1.79 -3.29 0.55
CA VAL A 89 -2.86 -4.21 0.18
C VAL A 89 -3.86 -4.44 1.32
N VAL A 90 -3.42 -4.38 2.58
CA VAL A 90 -4.31 -4.53 3.73
C VAL A 90 -5.18 -3.30 3.92
N VAL A 91 -4.62 -2.10 3.81
CA VAL A 91 -5.38 -0.85 3.85
C VAL A 91 -6.37 -0.78 2.69
N LEU A 92 -5.92 -1.09 1.46
CA LEU A 92 -6.79 -1.12 0.28
C LEU A 92 -7.95 -2.11 0.46
N SER A 93 -7.69 -3.32 0.96
CA SER A 93 -8.72 -4.31 1.27
C SER A 93 -9.76 -3.77 2.27
N SER A 94 -9.30 -3.08 3.32
CA SER A 94 -10.19 -2.49 4.32
C SER A 94 -11.11 -1.43 3.71
N LEU A 95 -10.53 -0.52 2.90
CA LEU A 95 -11.25 0.56 2.22
C LEU A 95 -12.29 0.02 1.24
N LEU A 96 -11.90 -0.92 0.37
CA LEU A 96 -12.78 -1.48 -0.66
C LEU A 96 -13.94 -2.29 -0.07
N LYS A 97 -13.72 -2.96 1.06
CA LYS A 97 -14.77 -3.75 1.74
C LYS A 97 -15.70 -2.89 2.58
N GLN A 98 -15.46 -1.58 2.68
CA GLN A 98 -16.24 -0.65 3.51
C GLN A 98 -16.42 -1.17 4.95
N LYS A 99 -15.38 -1.81 5.51
CA LYS A 99 -15.41 -2.42 6.86
C LYS A 99 -15.46 -1.38 8.02
N GLY A 100 -15.92 -0.16 7.75
CA GLY A 100 -16.05 0.94 8.72
C GLY A 100 -14.85 1.88 8.75
N ASP A 101 -14.99 2.96 9.52
CA ASP A 101 -14.08 4.12 9.58
C ASP A 101 -12.69 3.85 10.18
N LYS A 102 -12.35 2.60 10.51
CA LYS A 102 -11.09 2.25 11.17
C LYS A 102 -10.15 1.52 10.21
N LEU A 103 -9.14 2.24 9.73
CA LEU A 103 -7.99 1.63 9.06
C LEU A 103 -7.15 0.84 10.07
N PRO A 104 -6.57 -0.30 9.66
CA PRO A 104 -5.68 -1.05 10.53
C PRO A 104 -4.43 -0.23 10.84
N SER A 105 -4.01 -0.19 12.10
CA SER A 105 -2.84 0.57 12.53
C SER A 105 -1.52 -0.14 12.18
N PRO A 106 -0.39 0.57 12.10
CA PRO A 106 0.92 -0.04 11.88
C PRO A 106 1.24 -1.16 12.89
N GLU A 107 0.82 -1.00 14.14
CA GLU A 107 1.00 -1.99 15.21
C GLU A 107 0.13 -3.23 15.00
N GLU A 108 -1.12 -3.05 14.57
CA GLU A 108 -2.01 -4.16 14.21
C GLU A 108 -1.43 -4.97 13.03
N LEU A 109 -0.70 -4.31 12.12
CA LEU A 109 -0.03 -4.93 10.97
C LEU A 109 1.39 -5.44 11.25
N ARG A 110 1.98 -5.07 12.40
CA ARG A 110 3.40 -5.34 12.75
C ARG A 110 4.39 -4.87 11.67
N VAL A 111 4.20 -3.64 11.22
CA VAL A 111 5.07 -2.99 10.22
C VAL A 111 5.71 -1.73 10.80
N GLU A 112 6.85 -1.35 10.25
CA GLU A 112 7.50 -0.08 10.59
C GLU A 112 6.65 1.12 10.14
N TYR A 113 6.69 2.21 10.90
CA TYR A 113 5.92 3.42 10.60
C TYR A 113 6.22 4.02 9.23
N ALA A 114 7.51 4.06 8.85
CA ALA A 114 7.90 4.55 7.53
C ALA A 114 7.32 3.67 6.41
N ALA A 115 7.36 2.35 6.55
CA ALA A 115 6.80 1.43 5.58
C ALA A 115 5.26 1.59 5.46
N TYR A 116 4.57 1.78 6.59
CA TYR A 116 3.13 2.05 6.61
C TYR A 116 2.76 3.34 5.88
N LEU A 117 3.43 4.46 6.21
CA LEU A 117 3.20 5.76 5.55
C LEU A 117 3.46 5.69 4.04
N ASN A 118 4.54 5.01 3.64
CA ASN A 118 4.84 4.81 2.23
C ASN A 118 3.78 3.93 1.54
N GLY A 119 3.26 2.90 2.22
CA GLY A 119 2.17 2.05 1.73
C GLY A 119 0.88 2.84 1.54
N LEU A 120 0.53 3.75 2.45
CA LEU A 120 -0.59 4.67 2.26
C LEU A 120 -0.44 5.56 1.03
N GLY A 121 0.79 6.01 0.74
CA GLY A 121 1.09 6.74 -0.48
C GLY A 121 0.76 5.94 -1.75
N ASP A 122 1.06 4.63 -1.75
CA ASP A 122 0.77 3.74 -2.88
C ASP A 122 -0.72 3.42 -3.01
N VAL A 123 -1.44 3.30 -1.87
CA VAL A 123 -2.91 3.13 -1.86
C VAL A 123 -3.60 4.21 -2.68
N VAL A 124 -3.10 5.45 -2.69
CA VAL A 124 -3.68 6.54 -3.51
C VAL A 124 -3.70 6.18 -5.00
N GLY A 125 -2.67 5.50 -5.50
CA GLY A 125 -2.62 5.02 -6.88
C GLY A 125 -3.67 3.95 -7.16
N GLU A 126 -3.84 2.99 -6.26
CA GLU A 126 -4.83 1.93 -6.41
C GLU A 126 -6.27 2.43 -6.24
N LEU A 127 -6.50 3.42 -5.37
CA LEU A 127 -7.77 4.12 -5.26
C LEU A 127 -8.12 4.89 -6.53
N ARG A 128 -7.14 5.52 -7.20
CA ARG A 128 -7.40 6.12 -8.53
C ARG A 128 -7.92 5.09 -9.50
N ARG A 129 -7.32 3.90 -9.56
CA ARG A 129 -7.81 2.82 -10.43
C ARG A 129 -9.25 2.45 -10.09
N HIS A 130 -9.56 2.30 -8.81
CA HIS A 130 -10.91 2.02 -8.35
C HIS A 130 -11.93 3.12 -8.72
N VAL A 131 -11.55 4.39 -8.55
CA VAL A 131 -12.38 5.55 -8.94
C VAL A 131 -12.70 5.52 -10.43
N LEU A 132 -11.71 5.26 -11.28
CA LEU A 132 -11.93 5.15 -12.74
C LEU A 132 -12.88 3.99 -13.09
N ASP A 133 -12.77 2.86 -12.40
CA ASP A 133 -13.70 1.74 -12.57
C ASP A 133 -15.13 2.08 -12.11
N LEU A 134 -15.29 2.86 -11.04
CA LEU A 134 -16.59 3.35 -10.57
C LEU A 134 -17.22 4.33 -11.57
N ILE A 135 -16.42 5.26 -12.11
CA ILE A 135 -16.86 6.17 -13.19
C ILE A 135 -17.34 5.36 -14.41
N ARG A 136 -16.59 4.34 -14.82
CA ARG A 136 -17.00 3.45 -15.93
C ARG A 136 -18.32 2.74 -15.66
N LYS A 137 -18.63 2.43 -14.39
CA LYS A 137 -19.88 1.80 -13.94
C LYS A 137 -20.98 2.83 -13.60
N GLU A 138 -20.82 4.09 -13.98
CA GLU A 138 -21.73 5.21 -13.66
C GLU A 138 -22.03 5.38 -12.16
N SER A 139 -21.12 4.93 -11.29
CA SER A 139 -21.25 5.00 -9.82
C SER A 139 -20.58 6.26 -9.26
N PHE A 140 -21.06 7.44 -9.68
CA PHE A 140 -20.36 8.71 -9.47
C PHE A 140 -20.29 9.14 -8.00
N GLU A 141 -21.34 8.91 -7.21
CA GLU A 141 -21.36 9.26 -5.78
C GLU A 141 -20.29 8.44 -5.02
N LYS A 142 -20.12 7.17 -5.37
CA LYS A 142 -19.07 6.33 -4.80
C LYS A 142 -17.68 6.80 -5.24
N ALA A 143 -17.53 7.20 -6.51
CA ALA A 143 -16.27 7.74 -7.02
C ALA A 143 -15.85 9.00 -6.25
N GLU A 144 -16.79 9.89 -5.92
CA GLU A 144 -16.55 11.08 -5.11
C GLU A 144 -16.14 10.74 -3.67
N VAL A 145 -16.77 9.74 -3.05
CA VAL A 145 -16.36 9.25 -1.71
C VAL A 145 -14.91 8.76 -1.71
N PHE A 146 -14.52 7.95 -2.70
CA PHE A 146 -13.14 7.45 -2.78
C PHE A 146 -12.13 8.55 -3.10
N LEU A 147 -12.50 9.56 -3.90
CA LEU A 147 -11.67 10.75 -4.09
C LEU A 147 -11.42 11.48 -2.76
N GLY A 148 -12.44 11.65 -1.93
CA GLY A 148 -12.28 12.24 -0.59
C GLY A 148 -11.36 11.42 0.31
N ILE A 149 -11.41 10.09 0.25
CA ILE A 149 -10.48 9.21 0.97
C ILE A 149 -9.03 9.44 0.50
N MET A 150 -8.81 9.55 -0.81
CA MET A 150 -7.48 9.85 -1.36
C MET A 150 -6.94 11.19 -0.84
N GLU A 151 -7.80 12.23 -0.81
CA GLU A 151 -7.46 13.55 -0.29
C GLU A 151 -7.11 13.52 1.20
N ASN A 152 -7.86 12.77 2.01
CA ASN A 152 -7.59 12.59 3.44
C ASN A 152 -6.26 11.88 3.70
N ILE A 153 -5.95 10.83 2.93
CA ILE A 153 -4.65 10.16 3.01
C ILE A 153 -3.53 11.16 2.69
N HIS A 154 -3.66 11.92 1.60
CA HIS A 154 -2.65 12.91 1.21
C HIS A 154 -2.46 14.00 2.26
N ALA A 155 -3.54 14.53 2.84
CA ALA A 155 -3.48 15.52 3.92
C ALA A 155 -2.68 14.98 5.12
N MET A 156 -2.99 13.76 5.55
CA MET A 156 -2.24 13.11 6.64
C MET A 156 -0.76 12.90 6.30
N LEU A 157 -0.43 12.48 5.06
CA LEU A 157 0.97 12.31 4.67
C LEU A 157 1.75 13.63 4.64
N MET A 158 1.10 14.76 4.33
CA MET A 158 1.74 16.08 4.34
C MET A 158 2.15 16.56 5.74
N ASP A 159 1.54 16.05 6.80
CA ASP A 159 1.88 16.42 8.18
C ASP A 159 3.24 15.82 8.63
N PHE A 160 3.80 14.86 7.88
CA PHE A 160 5.08 14.21 8.19
C PHE A 160 6.28 14.89 7.50
N ASP A 161 6.61 16.12 7.91
CA ASP A 161 7.79 16.85 7.39
C ASP A 161 9.08 16.45 8.12
N TYR A 162 9.56 15.23 7.84
CA TYR A 162 10.82 14.70 8.38
C TYR A 162 11.81 14.32 7.27
N PRO A 163 13.12 14.30 7.55
CA PRO A 163 14.13 13.87 6.58
C PRO A 163 13.90 12.45 6.05
N ASP A 164 14.31 12.20 4.79
CA ASP A 164 14.19 10.89 4.15
C ASP A 164 14.92 9.76 4.89
N ALA A 165 15.92 10.08 5.72
CA ALA A 165 16.56 9.09 6.59
C ALA A 165 15.58 8.45 7.60
N ILE A 166 14.49 9.15 7.95
CA ILE A 166 13.43 8.68 8.85
C ILE A 166 12.24 8.15 8.03
N THR A 167 11.78 8.91 7.04
CA THR A 167 10.52 8.63 6.32
C THR A 167 10.71 7.77 5.07
N ARG A 168 11.96 7.48 4.70
CA ARG A 168 12.33 6.57 3.61
C ARG A 168 11.75 6.96 2.25
N GLY A 169 11.79 8.26 1.92
CA GLY A 169 11.36 8.75 0.60
C GLY A 169 9.87 9.10 0.52
N LEU A 170 9.19 9.25 1.67
CA LEU A 170 7.77 9.61 1.75
C LEU A 170 7.44 10.90 1.00
N ARG A 171 8.34 11.89 0.98
CA ARG A 171 8.11 13.18 0.30
C ARG A 171 7.82 12.97 -1.19
N ARG A 172 8.62 12.13 -1.86
CA ARG A 172 8.42 11.79 -3.27
C ARG A 172 7.07 11.11 -3.51
N LYS A 173 6.67 10.18 -2.63
CA LYS A 173 5.36 9.54 -2.74
C LYS A 173 4.22 10.52 -2.56
N THR A 174 4.33 11.40 -1.57
CA THR A 174 3.34 12.44 -1.27
C THR A 174 3.13 13.37 -2.48
N ASP A 175 4.20 13.77 -3.17
CA ASP A 175 4.11 14.57 -4.39
C ASP A 175 3.47 13.82 -5.56
N VAL A 176 3.78 12.52 -5.72
CA VAL A 176 3.11 11.67 -6.72
C VAL A 176 1.62 11.52 -6.42
N SER A 177 1.26 11.29 -5.16
CA SER A 177 -0.13 11.22 -4.69
C SER A 177 -0.90 12.52 -5.03
N ARG A 178 -0.27 13.70 -4.86
CA ARG A 178 -0.88 14.99 -5.26
C ARG A 178 -1.29 15.01 -6.73
N SER A 179 -0.37 14.67 -7.64
CA SER A 179 -0.66 14.67 -9.08
C SER A 179 -1.75 13.65 -9.45
N ILE A 180 -1.76 12.49 -8.79
CA ILE A 180 -2.78 11.46 -8.96
C ILE A 180 -4.15 12.00 -8.54
N ILE A 181 -4.24 12.65 -7.37
CA ILE A 181 -5.48 13.22 -6.83
C ILE A 181 -6.03 14.32 -7.73
N GLU A 182 -5.19 15.25 -8.18
CA GLU A 182 -5.60 16.34 -9.08
C GLU A 182 -6.20 15.81 -10.38
N LYS A 183 -5.56 14.82 -11.00
CA LYS A 183 -6.10 14.15 -12.19
C LYS A 183 -7.43 13.46 -11.90
N THR A 184 -7.51 12.73 -10.78
CA THR A 184 -8.73 11.99 -10.40
C THR A 184 -9.89 12.94 -10.14
N ARG A 185 -9.63 14.09 -9.51
CA ARG A 185 -10.63 15.14 -9.32
C ARG A 185 -11.17 15.65 -10.65
N GLY A 186 -10.29 15.93 -11.62
CA GLY A 186 -10.70 16.29 -12.98
C GLY A 186 -11.59 15.25 -13.63
N ASP A 187 -11.21 13.96 -13.54
CA ASP A 187 -11.97 12.84 -14.10
C ASP A 187 -13.38 12.74 -13.47
N VAL A 188 -13.48 12.83 -12.15
CA VAL A 188 -14.76 12.77 -11.40
C VAL A 188 -15.67 13.95 -11.75
N VAL A 189 -15.14 15.18 -11.74
CA VAL A 189 -15.92 16.40 -12.05
C VAL A 189 -16.47 16.34 -13.48
N ASN A 190 -15.65 15.91 -14.44
CA ASN A 190 -16.07 15.78 -15.83
C ASN A 190 -17.17 14.73 -15.99
N ALA A 191 -17.03 13.57 -15.35
CA ALA A 191 -18.01 12.50 -15.41
C ALA A 191 -19.38 12.92 -14.82
N ILE A 192 -19.38 13.58 -13.66
CA ILE A 192 -20.60 14.12 -13.03
C ILE A 192 -21.24 15.18 -13.94
N GLY A 193 -20.43 16.09 -14.50
CA GLY A 193 -20.89 17.12 -15.43
C GLY A 193 -21.59 16.54 -16.66
N GLN A 194 -20.99 15.52 -17.27
CA GLN A 194 -21.58 14.80 -18.41
C GLN A 194 -22.92 14.14 -18.02
N LYS A 195 -23.02 13.50 -16.85
CA LYS A 195 -24.27 12.88 -16.40
C LYS A 195 -25.38 13.90 -16.18
N ARG A 196 -25.07 15.04 -15.57
CA ARG A 196 -26.03 16.13 -15.37
C ARG A 196 -26.55 16.68 -16.69
N LEU A 197 -25.67 16.82 -17.69
CA LEU A 197 -26.06 17.24 -19.03
C LEU A 197 -26.98 16.23 -19.71
N GLU A 198 -26.65 14.93 -19.64
CA GLU A 198 -27.49 13.84 -20.17
C GLU A 198 -28.92 13.90 -19.59
N ILE A 199 -29.03 14.07 -18.27
CA ILE A 199 -30.33 14.19 -17.57
C ILE A 199 -31.08 15.44 -18.04
N ALA A 200 -30.41 16.59 -18.13
CA ALA A 200 -31.02 17.82 -18.60
C ALA A 200 -31.57 17.70 -20.03
N MET A 201 -30.83 17.02 -20.92
CA MET A 201 -31.26 16.77 -22.30
C MET A 201 -32.48 15.85 -22.36
N ARG A 202 -32.50 14.75 -21.61
CA ARG A 202 -33.68 13.86 -21.52
C ARG A 202 -34.92 14.60 -20.99
N ASN A 203 -34.73 15.45 -19.98
CA ASN A 203 -35.83 16.25 -19.43
C ASN A 203 -36.37 17.25 -20.47
N LEU A 204 -35.50 17.84 -21.30
CA LEU A 204 -35.92 18.72 -22.38
C LEU A 204 -36.70 17.95 -23.46
N GLU A 205 -36.20 16.78 -23.88
CA GLU A 205 -36.87 15.92 -24.85
C GLU A 205 -38.27 15.50 -24.37
N SER A 206 -38.42 15.14 -23.10
CA SER A 206 -39.73 14.75 -22.53
C SER A 206 -40.77 15.88 -22.47
N ARG A 207 -40.35 17.13 -22.68
CA ARG A 207 -41.21 18.34 -22.64
C ARG A 207 -41.57 18.86 -24.03
N LEU A 208 -40.98 18.29 -25.08
CA LEU A 208 -41.26 18.61 -26.49
C LEU A 208 -42.28 17.62 -27.05
#